data_AF-A0A4Y2EDP4-F1
#
_entry.id   AF-A0A4Y2EDP4-F1
#
_cell.length_a   1.000
_cell.length_b   1.000
_cell.length_c   1.000
_cell.angle_alpha   90.00
_cell.angle_beta   90.00
_cell.angle_gamma   90.00
#
_symmetry.space_group_name_H-M   'P 1'
#
loop_
_entity.id
_entity.type
_entity.pdbx_description
1 polymer ?
#
loop_
_entity_poly.entity_id
_entity_poly.type
_entity_poly.pdbx_seq_one_letter_code
_entity_poly.pdbx_strand_id
1 'polypeptide(L)'
;MRALESERDFGAWLLDIGEKKSDSTIQLPLQCYPSIQDPIHQLYSDIDFSSVTPQELKDRAVLTVNNERSMEINNKVLEFMPGNETVYKAVDMIMSEDPQDQLTFPEEFLNSLTPTGLPPYELKLKIGCIIMLLRNLVPSKGLCNGTHLIITKLQQNIIQAKSIDGTEMFLIPQIPLIPSQTNMPFKFKRMQFPIRLAFSMTINKSQGQTFEKICLVLNEPVFSHGQLYVGLS
;
A
#
# COMPACT_ATOMS: atom_id res chain seq x y z
N MET A 1 -11.54 -20.90 8.65
CA MET A 1 -12.63 -20.07 8.14
C MET A 1 -13.84 -20.31 9.04
N ARG A 2 -14.21 -19.34 9.90
CA ARG A 2 -15.44 -19.44 10.71
C ARG A 2 -16.52 -18.67 9.95
N ALA A 3 -17.05 -19.30 8.91
CA ALA A 3 -18.21 -18.75 8.20
C ALA A 3 -19.43 -18.84 9.13
N LEU A 4 -20.24 -17.79 9.17
CA LEU A 4 -21.56 -17.86 9.82
C LEU A 4 -22.42 -18.92 9.13
N GLU A 5 -23.45 -19.42 9.82
CA GLU A 5 -24.30 -20.47 9.25
C GLU A 5 -25.01 -20.03 7.96
N SER A 6 -25.25 -18.72 7.82
CA SER A 6 -25.73 -18.04 6.60
C SER A 6 -24.71 -17.92 5.47
N GLU A 7 -23.44 -18.22 5.74
CA GLU A 7 -22.31 -18.08 4.80
C GLU A 7 -21.74 -19.44 4.38
N ARG A 8 -22.38 -20.56 4.75
CA ARG A 8 -21.92 -21.91 4.38
C ARG A 8 -21.77 -22.08 2.87
N ASP A 9 -22.73 -21.57 2.09
CA ASP A 9 -22.69 -21.67 0.63
C ASP A 9 -21.53 -20.85 0.04
N PHE A 10 -21.28 -19.66 0.59
CA PHE A 10 -20.13 -18.84 0.20
C PHE A 10 -18.81 -19.50 0.58
N GLY A 11 -18.72 -20.09 1.78
CA GLY A 11 -17.55 -20.83 2.23
C GLY A 11 -17.26 -22.06 1.37
N ALA A 12 -18.29 -22.82 0.98
CA ALA A 12 -18.14 -23.96 0.07
C ALA A 12 -17.67 -23.52 -1.32
N TRP A 13 -18.28 -22.48 -1.89
CA TRP A 13 -17.86 -21.90 -3.16
C TRP A 13 -16.41 -21.37 -3.11
N LEU A 14 -16.02 -20.73 -2.00
CA LEU A 14 -14.66 -20.25 -1.80
C LEU A 14 -13.64 -21.40 -1.70
N LEU A 15 -14.01 -22.52 -1.07
CA LEU A 15 -13.17 -23.73 -1.06
C LEU A 15 -12.99 -24.31 -2.46
N ASP A 16 -14.04 -24.34 -3.29
CA ASP A 16 -13.95 -24.82 -4.67
C ASP A 16 -12.99 -23.96 -5.53
N ILE A 17 -12.92 -22.65 -5.27
CA ILE A 17 -11.91 -21.76 -5.87
C ILE A 17 -10.50 -22.15 -5.42
N GLY A 18 -10.32 -22.40 -4.12
CA GLY A 18 -9.04 -22.83 -3.57
C GLY A 18 -8.56 -24.15 -4.16
N GLU A 19 -9.47 -25.10 -4.35
CA GLU A 19 -9.20 -26.45 -4.87
C GLU A 19 -9.14 -26.54 -6.41
N LYS A 20 -9.31 -25.43 -7.13
CA LYS A 20 -9.34 -25.36 -8.61
C LYS A 20 -10.43 -26.23 -9.24
N LYS A 21 -11.60 -26.36 -8.63
CA LYS A 21 -12.74 -27.04 -9.28
C LYS A 21 -13.41 -26.20 -10.37
N SER A 22 -13.02 -24.94 -10.49
CA SER A 22 -13.54 -23.97 -11.45
C SER A 22 -12.65 -23.82 -12.70
N ASP A 23 -13.29 -23.55 -13.84
CA ASP A 23 -12.64 -23.25 -15.14
C ASP A 23 -11.77 -21.98 -15.10
N SER A 24 -11.18 -21.60 -16.25
CA SER A 24 -10.38 -20.38 -16.40
C SER A 24 -11.12 -19.08 -16.07
N THR A 25 -12.46 -19.11 -16.00
CA THR A 25 -13.32 -17.97 -15.64
C THR A 25 -14.14 -18.33 -14.40
N ILE A 26 -14.08 -17.48 -13.38
CA ILE A 26 -14.83 -17.64 -12.14
C ILE A 26 -15.95 -16.60 -12.11
N GLN A 27 -17.19 -17.04 -11.93
CA GLN A 27 -18.33 -16.16 -11.70
C GLN A 27 -18.42 -15.86 -10.20
N LEU A 28 -18.29 -14.59 -9.83
CA LEU A 28 -18.47 -14.16 -8.43
C LEU A 28 -19.98 -14.19 -8.06
N PRO A 29 -20.33 -14.53 -6.80
CA PRO A 29 -21.69 -14.40 -6.30
C PRO A 29 -22.18 -12.95 -6.37
N LEU A 30 -23.49 -12.75 -6.52
CA LEU A 30 -24.10 -11.41 -6.63
C LEU A 30 -23.75 -10.49 -5.46
N GLN A 31 -23.57 -11.04 -4.26
CA GLN A 31 -23.17 -10.29 -3.06
C GLN A 31 -21.78 -9.66 -3.14
N CYS A 32 -20.92 -10.12 -4.08
CA CYS A 32 -19.60 -9.53 -4.33
C CYS A 32 -19.66 -8.28 -5.23
N TYR A 33 -20.82 -7.94 -5.80
CA TYR A 33 -21.00 -6.76 -6.65
C TYR A 33 -21.73 -5.66 -5.87
N PRO A 34 -20.99 -4.72 -5.26
CA PRO A 34 -21.60 -3.63 -4.51
C PRO A 34 -22.36 -2.67 -5.42
N SER A 35 -23.39 -2.00 -4.89
CA SER A 35 -24.11 -0.95 -5.62
C SER A 35 -23.23 0.27 -5.90
N ILE A 36 -22.32 0.60 -4.99
CA ILE A 36 -21.30 1.64 -5.16
C ILE A 36 -20.05 0.99 -5.76
N GLN A 37 -19.66 1.45 -6.96
CA GLN A 37 -18.52 0.91 -7.70
C GLN A 37 -17.20 1.64 -7.40
N ASP A 38 -17.25 2.80 -6.75
CA ASP A 38 -16.06 3.51 -6.30
C ASP A 38 -15.53 2.87 -5.01
N PRO A 39 -14.30 2.31 -4.99
CA PRO A 39 -13.77 1.58 -3.85
C PRO A 39 -13.52 2.48 -2.62
N ILE A 40 -13.25 3.76 -2.85
CA ILE A 40 -12.98 4.73 -1.78
C ILE A 40 -14.31 5.09 -1.11
N HIS A 41 -15.33 5.41 -1.89
CA HIS A 41 -16.66 5.65 -1.35
C HIS A 41 -17.23 4.39 -0.68
N GLN A 42 -16.98 3.20 -1.22
CA GLN A 42 -17.43 1.96 -0.58
C GLN A 42 -16.80 1.75 0.80
N LEU A 43 -15.50 2.01 0.95
CA LEU A 43 -14.77 1.70 2.18
C LEU A 43 -14.72 2.85 3.19
N TYR A 44 -14.87 4.10 2.75
CA TYR A 44 -14.65 5.29 3.59
C TYR A 44 -15.85 6.25 3.65
N SER A 45 -16.99 5.94 3.03
CA SER A 45 -18.19 6.82 3.11
C SER A 45 -18.81 6.91 4.51
N ASP A 46 -18.60 5.90 5.34
CA ASP A 46 -19.04 5.86 6.74
C ASP A 46 -18.00 6.44 7.71
N ILE A 47 -16.91 7.01 7.20
CA ILE A 47 -15.83 7.60 8.01
C ILE A 47 -15.80 9.11 7.84
N ASP A 48 -15.73 9.80 8.99
CA ASP A 48 -15.25 11.17 9.04
C ASP A 48 -13.74 11.17 9.30
N PHE A 49 -12.96 11.47 8.27
CA PHE A 49 -11.49 11.54 8.37
C PHE A 49 -10.98 12.61 9.36
N SER A 50 -11.82 13.56 9.76
CA SER A 50 -11.44 14.55 10.78
C SER A 50 -11.47 13.99 12.21
N SER A 51 -12.24 12.93 12.45
CA SER A 51 -12.40 12.29 13.77
C SER A 51 -12.01 10.81 13.80
N VAL A 52 -11.65 10.21 12.66
CA VAL A 52 -11.34 8.78 12.55
C VAL A 52 -10.21 8.38 13.47
N THR A 53 -10.38 7.26 14.15
CA THR A 53 -9.32 6.71 14.98
C THR A 53 -8.29 5.97 14.13
N PRO A 54 -7.03 5.93 14.58
CA PRO A 54 -6.01 5.08 14.00
C PRO A 54 -6.41 3.62 13.75
N GLN A 55 -7.16 3.06 14.69
CA GLN A 55 -7.56 1.66 14.67
C GLN A 55 -8.59 1.40 13.56
N GLU A 56 -9.59 2.28 13.42
CA GLU A 56 -10.57 2.20 12.34
C GLU A 56 -9.95 2.29 10.93
N LEU A 57 -8.87 3.07 10.78
CA LEU A 57 -8.13 3.12 9.51
C LEU A 57 -7.31 1.85 9.25
N LYS A 58 -6.75 1.22 10.29
CA LYS A 58 -5.95 0.00 10.16
C LYS A 58 -6.82 -1.21 9.82
N ASP A 59 -8.02 -1.28 10.37
CA ASP A 59 -8.93 -2.41 10.17
C ASP A 59 -9.65 -2.35 8.81
N ARG A 60 -9.29 -1.37 7.97
CA ARG A 60 -9.79 -1.14 6.63
C ARG A 60 -8.69 -1.26 5.61
N ALA A 61 -8.94 -1.98 4.52
CA ALA A 61 -7.99 -2.07 3.42
C ALA A 61 -8.67 -2.14 2.05
N VAL A 62 -8.12 -1.42 1.07
CA VAL A 62 -8.43 -1.66 -0.34
C VAL A 62 -7.39 -2.62 -0.92
N LEU A 63 -7.84 -3.78 -1.36
CA LEU A 63 -7.00 -4.83 -1.90
C LEU A 63 -7.01 -4.82 -3.43
N THR A 64 -5.82 -4.78 -4.04
CA THR A 64 -5.65 -4.75 -5.49
C THR A 64 -4.83 -5.93 -5.99
N VAL A 65 -4.91 -6.21 -7.29
CA VAL A 65 -4.11 -7.28 -7.90
C VAL A 65 -2.61 -6.95 -7.96
N ASN A 66 -2.25 -5.69 -8.23
CA ASN A 66 -0.85 -5.26 -8.39
C ASN A 66 -0.52 -3.95 -7.65
N ASN A 67 0.78 -3.65 -7.54
CA ASN A 67 1.29 -2.51 -6.79
C ASN A 67 0.93 -1.17 -7.44
N GLU A 68 0.85 -1.11 -8.78
CA GLU A 68 0.53 0.13 -9.51
C GLU A 68 -0.87 0.63 -9.14
N ARG A 69 -1.88 -0.24 -9.25
CA ARG A 69 -3.26 0.05 -8.81
C ARG A 69 -3.32 0.40 -7.33
N SER A 70 -2.53 -0.28 -6.50
CA SER A 70 -2.47 0.03 -5.07
C SER A 70 -1.96 1.46 -4.83
N MET A 71 -0.94 1.90 -5.56
CA MET A 71 -0.41 3.26 -5.46
C MET A 71 -1.43 4.31 -5.94
N GLU A 72 -2.11 4.06 -7.06
CA GLU A 72 -3.16 4.94 -7.57
C GLU A 72 -4.28 5.13 -6.53
N ILE A 73 -4.79 4.05 -5.96
CA ILE A 73 -5.86 4.10 -4.95
C ILE A 73 -5.37 4.81 -3.68
N ASN A 74 -4.16 4.52 -3.21
CA ASN A 74 -3.57 5.21 -2.06
C ASN A 74 -3.55 6.73 -2.25
N ASN A 75 -3.15 7.21 -3.44
CA ASN A 75 -3.14 8.65 -3.75
C ASN A 75 -4.56 9.22 -3.80
N LYS A 76 -5.53 8.53 -4.42
CA LYS A 76 -6.93 8.98 -4.46
C LYS A 76 -7.56 9.04 -3.06
N VAL A 77 -7.26 8.09 -2.18
CA VAL A 77 -7.72 8.14 -0.78
C VAL A 77 -7.13 9.37 -0.08
N LEU A 78 -5.85 9.67 -0.31
CA LEU A 78 -5.21 10.87 0.23
C LEU A 78 -5.89 12.16 -0.27
N GLU A 79 -6.26 12.22 -1.55
CA GLU A 79 -6.98 13.37 -2.14
C GLU A 79 -8.33 13.60 -1.44
N PHE A 80 -9.05 12.51 -1.11
CA PHE A 80 -10.31 12.55 -0.39
C PHE A 80 -10.18 12.98 1.08
N MET A 81 -9.03 12.77 1.70
CA MET A 81 -8.81 13.22 3.08
C MET A 81 -8.80 14.75 3.21
N PRO A 82 -9.36 15.32 4.29
CA PRO A 82 -9.24 16.74 4.58
C PRO A 82 -7.79 17.12 4.93
N GLY A 83 -7.50 18.42 4.87
CA GLY A 83 -6.21 18.99 5.27
C GLY A 83 -5.25 19.25 4.10
N ASN A 84 -4.17 19.96 4.42
CA ASN A 84 -3.20 20.42 3.43
C ASN A 84 -2.25 19.28 3.02
N GLU A 85 -2.14 19.07 1.72
CA GLU A 85 -1.14 18.17 1.13
C GLU A 85 0.25 18.80 1.23
N THR A 86 1.23 17.98 1.61
CA THR A 86 2.66 18.29 1.49
C THR A 86 3.29 17.31 0.52
N VAL A 87 4.07 17.82 -0.43
CA VAL A 87 4.74 17.01 -1.44
C VAL A 87 6.25 16.99 -1.18
N TYR A 88 6.81 15.79 -1.04
CA TYR A 88 8.25 15.57 -0.92
C TYR A 88 8.78 14.96 -2.20
N LYS A 89 9.60 15.73 -2.93
CA LYS A 89 10.31 15.23 -4.10
C LYS A 89 11.62 14.57 -3.67
N ALA A 90 11.86 13.37 -4.20
CA ALA A 90 13.08 12.64 -3.95
C ALA A 90 14.25 13.23 -4.75
N VAL A 91 15.47 12.79 -4.43
CA VAL A 91 16.65 13.01 -5.27
C VAL A 91 17.17 11.65 -5.72
N ASP A 92 17.13 11.39 -7.02
CA ASP A 92 17.64 10.16 -7.61
C ASP A 92 19.04 10.37 -8.16
N MET A 93 19.92 9.40 -7.94
CA MET A 93 21.30 9.45 -8.40
C MET A 93 21.71 8.09 -8.93
N ILE A 94 22.25 8.05 -10.15
CA ILE A 94 22.87 6.83 -10.65
C ILE A 94 24.12 6.50 -9.82
N MET A 95 24.34 5.21 -9.59
CA MET A 95 25.49 4.68 -8.86
C MET A 95 26.50 4.09 -9.87
N SER A 96 26.92 4.92 -10.82
CA SER A 96 27.95 4.59 -11.81
C SER A 96 28.95 5.75 -11.92
N GLU A 97 30.22 5.41 -12.10
CA GLU A 97 31.29 6.37 -12.39
C GLU A 97 31.47 6.60 -13.90
N ASP A 98 30.80 5.80 -14.74
CA ASP A 98 30.84 5.98 -16.20
C ASP A 98 29.98 7.18 -16.62
N PRO A 99 30.55 8.23 -17.23
CA PRO A 99 29.78 9.35 -17.74
C PRO A 99 28.74 8.95 -18.81
N GLN A 100 28.96 7.85 -19.54
CA GLN A 100 28.00 7.34 -20.52
C GLN A 100 26.71 6.84 -19.87
N ASP A 101 26.80 6.28 -18.66
CA ASP A 101 25.61 5.85 -17.93
C ASP A 101 24.74 7.04 -17.52
N GLN A 102 25.35 8.17 -17.16
CA GLN A 102 24.59 9.39 -16.82
C GLN A 102 23.81 9.94 -18.02
N LEU A 103 24.37 9.82 -19.23
CA LEU A 103 23.68 10.20 -20.47
C LEU A 103 22.61 9.19 -20.87
N THR A 104 22.87 7.90 -20.63
CA THR A 104 21.96 6.80 -20.99
C THR A 104 20.74 6.75 -20.07
N PHE A 105 20.91 7.09 -18.80
CA PHE A 105 19.88 7.03 -17.77
C PHE A 105 19.66 8.42 -17.14
N PRO A 106 18.95 9.32 -17.85
CA PRO A 106 18.71 10.68 -17.35
C PRO A 106 17.86 10.68 -16.07
N GLU A 107 17.93 11.76 -15.29
CA GLU A 107 17.21 11.87 -14.02
C GLU A 107 15.70 11.71 -14.18
N GLU A 108 15.09 12.22 -15.25
CA GLU A 108 13.66 12.08 -15.51
C GLU A 108 13.26 10.62 -15.69
N PHE A 109 14.13 9.80 -16.30
CA PHE A 109 13.93 8.37 -16.39
C PHE A 109 13.99 7.73 -15.01
N LEU A 110 14.99 8.06 -14.19
CA LEU A 110 15.10 7.52 -12.82
C LEU A 110 13.90 7.91 -11.95
N ASN A 111 13.45 9.17 -12.04
CA ASN A 111 12.31 9.71 -11.30
C ASN A 111 11.00 8.97 -11.65
N SER A 112 10.88 8.45 -12.87
CA SER A 112 9.73 7.65 -13.31
C SER A 112 9.68 6.25 -12.67
N LEU A 113 10.81 5.74 -12.19
CA LEU A 113 10.91 4.39 -11.65
C LEU A 113 10.44 4.34 -10.19
N THR A 114 9.60 3.36 -9.87
CA THR A 114 9.25 3.03 -8.48
C THR A 114 9.36 1.53 -8.27
N PRO A 115 10.58 0.97 -8.27
CA PRO A 115 10.79 -0.46 -8.07
C PRO A 115 10.37 -0.88 -6.66
N THR A 116 10.14 -2.18 -6.50
CA THR A 116 9.73 -2.77 -5.22
C THR A 116 10.69 -2.37 -4.10
N GLY A 117 10.12 -1.86 -3.01
CA GLY A 117 10.88 -1.45 -1.83
C GLY A 117 11.51 -0.05 -1.94
N LEU A 118 11.23 0.71 -2.99
CA LEU A 118 11.43 2.17 -2.99
C LEU A 118 10.11 2.93 -2.78
N PRO A 119 10.15 4.09 -2.10
CA PRO A 119 9.06 5.05 -2.12
C PRO A 119 8.97 5.72 -3.51
N PRO A 120 7.80 6.28 -3.87
CA PRO A 120 7.67 7.05 -5.10
C PRO A 120 8.59 8.28 -5.11
N TYR A 121 8.93 8.76 -6.30
CA TYR A 121 9.71 9.99 -6.47
C TYR A 121 8.99 11.20 -5.85
N GLU A 122 7.71 11.39 -6.19
CA GLU A 122 6.86 12.35 -5.50
C GLU A 122 6.05 11.64 -4.42
N LEU A 123 6.35 11.95 -3.16
CA LEU A 123 5.64 11.42 -2.00
C LEU A 123 4.68 12.50 -1.47
N LYS A 124 3.40 12.32 -1.73
CA LYS A 124 2.32 13.18 -1.25
C LYS A 124 1.80 12.69 0.09
N LEU A 125 1.67 13.58 1.07
CA LEU A 125 1.26 13.24 2.44
C LEU A 125 0.36 14.31 3.03
N LYS A 126 -0.50 13.91 3.98
CA LYS A 126 -1.34 14.78 4.82
C LYS A 126 -1.19 14.35 6.27
N ILE A 127 -1.38 15.27 7.20
CA ILE A 127 -1.46 14.91 8.63
C ILE A 127 -2.66 13.99 8.83
N GLY A 128 -2.48 12.92 9.61
CA GLY A 128 -3.51 11.91 9.87
C GLY A 128 -3.52 10.73 8.90
N CYS A 129 -2.78 10.76 7.79
CA CYS A 129 -2.76 9.62 6.87
C CYS A 129 -2.00 8.42 7.44
N ILE A 130 -2.42 7.21 7.04
CA ILE A 130 -1.73 5.96 7.37
C ILE A 130 -0.60 5.70 6.37
N ILE A 131 0.57 5.42 6.91
CA ILE A 131 1.77 5.10 6.16
C ILE A 131 2.35 3.76 6.62
N MET A 132 3.15 3.15 5.77
CA MET A 132 3.90 1.93 6.03
C MET A 132 5.38 2.19 5.83
N LEU A 133 6.19 1.75 6.78
CA LEU A 133 7.64 1.84 6.70
C LEU A 133 8.22 0.79 5.72
N LEU A 134 9.22 1.18 4.94
CA LEU A 134 9.86 0.36 3.90
C LEU A 134 11.24 -0.17 4.30
N ARG A 135 11.78 0.28 5.43
CA ARG A 135 13.10 -0.11 5.94
C ARG A 135 13.06 -0.29 7.45
N ASN A 136 13.94 -1.14 7.94
CA ASN A 136 14.19 -1.25 9.37
C ASN A 136 14.94 0.01 9.84
N LEU A 137 14.33 0.78 10.74
CA LEU A 137 14.97 1.95 11.35
C LEU A 137 15.40 1.65 12.77
N VAL A 138 14.46 1.19 13.60
CA VAL A 138 14.72 0.84 15.00
C VAL A 138 13.95 -0.45 15.35
N PRO A 139 14.41 -1.63 14.91
CA PRO A 139 13.71 -2.89 15.15
C PRO A 139 13.47 -3.19 16.64
N SER A 140 14.37 -2.76 17.52
CA SER A 140 14.23 -2.92 18.97
C SER A 140 13.02 -2.20 19.57
N LYS A 141 12.45 -1.23 18.85
CA LYS A 141 11.22 -0.49 19.20
C LYS A 141 10.06 -0.80 18.26
N GLY A 142 10.12 -1.89 17.50
CA GLY A 142 9.07 -2.26 16.55
C GLY A 142 9.00 -1.38 15.29
N LEU A 143 9.96 -0.48 15.07
CA LEU A 143 10.03 0.37 13.88
C LEU A 143 10.77 -0.37 12.74
N CYS A 144 10.11 -1.39 12.19
CA CYS A 144 10.61 -2.28 11.15
C CYS A 144 9.84 -2.13 9.82
N ASN A 145 10.36 -2.75 8.77
CA ASN A 145 9.68 -2.79 7.48
C ASN A 145 8.28 -3.42 7.62
N GLY A 146 7.27 -2.76 7.07
CA GLY A 146 5.86 -3.14 7.19
C GLY A 146 5.12 -2.49 8.36
N THR A 147 5.82 -1.84 9.31
CA THR A 147 5.15 -1.14 10.42
C THR A 147 4.25 -0.02 9.90
N HIS A 148 2.99 -0.06 10.29
CA HIS A 148 2.02 1.00 10.01
C HIS A 148 2.11 2.10 11.07
N LEU A 149 2.06 3.35 10.61
CA LEU A 149 2.15 4.54 11.45
C LEU A 149 1.18 5.60 10.92
N ILE A 150 0.87 6.59 11.76
CA ILE A 150 0.04 7.73 11.39
C ILE A 150 0.83 9.01 11.51
N ILE A 151 0.79 9.82 10.46
CA ILE A 151 1.48 11.10 10.42
C ILE A 151 0.83 12.08 11.39
N THR A 152 1.66 12.69 12.23
CA THR A 152 1.24 13.73 13.18
C THR A 152 1.84 15.09 12.86
N LYS A 153 3.02 15.11 12.22
CA LYS A 153 3.68 16.35 11.78
C LYS A 153 4.52 16.12 10.54
N LEU A 154 4.45 17.07 9.62
CA LEU A 154 5.21 17.11 8.38
C LEU A 154 6.21 18.27 8.46
N GLN A 155 7.51 17.97 8.39
CA GLN A 155 8.57 18.97 8.28
C GLN A 155 9.49 18.59 7.12
N GLN A 156 10.35 19.52 6.69
CA GLN A 156 11.16 19.35 5.48
C GLN A 156 12.01 18.07 5.49
N ASN A 157 12.72 17.81 6.59
CA ASN A 157 13.72 16.73 6.66
C ASN A 157 13.33 15.58 7.62
N ILE A 158 12.26 15.77 8.40
CA ILE A 158 11.81 14.82 9.43
C ILE A 158 10.28 14.77 9.39
N ILE A 159 9.73 13.56 9.40
CA ILE A 159 8.30 13.31 9.61
C ILE A 159 8.11 12.76 11.02
N GLN A 160 7.16 13.31 11.75
CA GLN A 160 6.73 12.76 13.03
C GLN A 160 5.52 11.88 12.80
N ALA A 161 5.60 10.63 13.23
CA ALA A 161 4.52 9.66 13.12
C ALA A 161 4.31 8.93 14.46
N LYS A 162 3.09 8.47 14.70
CA LYS A 162 2.75 7.67 15.88
C LYS A 162 2.44 6.24 15.49
N SER A 163 2.67 5.30 16.39
CA SER A 163 2.16 3.93 16.26
C SER A 163 0.63 3.94 16.17
N ILE A 164 0.05 2.89 15.57
CA ILE A 164 -1.42 2.79 15.41
C ILE A 164 -2.13 2.78 16.76
N ASP A 165 -1.57 2.11 17.76
CA ASP A 165 -2.11 2.13 19.14
C ASP A 165 -1.91 3.48 19.86
N GLY A 166 -1.20 4.43 19.24
CA GLY A 166 -0.94 5.77 19.76
C GLY A 166 0.05 5.81 20.93
N THR A 167 0.71 4.70 21.27
CA THR A 167 1.59 4.60 22.44
C THR A 167 2.97 5.18 22.21
N GLU A 168 3.51 5.07 20.99
CA GLU A 168 4.87 5.49 20.66
C GLU A 168 4.88 6.57 19.57
N MET A 169 5.76 7.55 19.76
CA MET A 169 6.07 8.59 18.79
C MET A 169 7.44 8.33 18.15
N PHE A 170 7.49 8.42 16.83
CA PHE A 170 8.70 8.19 16.05
C PHE A 170 9.02 9.41 15.17
N LEU A 171 10.31 9.61 14.95
CA LEU A 171 10.84 10.55 13.96
C LEU A 171 11.43 9.75 12.81
N ILE A 172 10.94 10.03 11.61
CA ILE A 172 11.33 9.35 10.38
C ILE A 172 12.15 10.33 9.54
N PRO A 173 13.47 10.14 9.41
CA PRO A 173 14.30 10.98 8.55
C PRO A 173 14.24 10.53 7.09
N GLN A 174 14.64 11.40 6.17
CA GLN A 174 15.02 10.99 4.82
C GLN A 174 16.32 10.18 4.87
N ILE A 175 16.39 9.10 4.11
CA ILE A 175 17.58 8.25 4.02
C ILE A 175 17.87 7.88 2.56
N PRO A 176 19.13 7.56 2.20
CA PRO A 176 19.43 6.96 0.91
C PRO A 176 18.82 5.56 0.84
N LEU A 177 18.05 5.30 -0.22
CA LEU A 177 17.41 4.03 -0.48
C LEU A 177 17.92 3.47 -1.80
N ILE A 178 18.42 2.24 -1.74
CA ILE A 178 18.81 1.49 -2.93
C ILE A 178 17.71 0.45 -3.19
N PRO A 179 17.20 0.32 -4.43
CA PRO A 179 16.29 -0.74 -4.80
C PRO A 179 16.83 -2.12 -4.40
N SER A 180 15.98 -2.97 -3.83
CA SER A 180 16.35 -4.35 -3.54
C SER A 180 16.23 -5.19 -4.82
N GLN A 181 17.31 -5.85 -5.23
CA GLN A 181 17.39 -6.79 -6.37
C GLN A 181 16.49 -6.40 -7.57
N THR A 182 16.96 -5.45 -8.36
CA THR A 182 16.35 -5.10 -9.63
C THR A 182 17.06 -5.82 -10.76
N ASN A 183 16.32 -6.42 -11.71
CA ASN A 183 16.86 -6.90 -13.00
C ASN A 183 17.23 -5.74 -13.94
N MET A 184 17.51 -4.56 -13.39
CA MET A 184 17.89 -3.38 -14.14
C MET A 184 19.39 -3.47 -14.50
N PRO A 185 19.80 -3.00 -15.68
CA PRO A 185 21.20 -3.00 -16.09
C PRO A 185 22.05 -1.97 -15.33
N PHE A 186 21.44 -1.13 -14.50
CA PHE A 186 22.09 -0.08 -13.71
C PHE A 186 21.67 -0.15 -12.24
N LYS A 187 22.41 0.56 -11.40
CA LYS A 187 22.05 0.81 -9.99
C LYS A 187 21.86 2.29 -9.79
N PHE A 188 20.85 2.67 -9.02
CA PHE A 188 20.64 4.04 -8.59
C PHE A 188 20.23 4.06 -7.12
N LYS A 189 20.39 5.22 -6.48
CA LYS A 189 19.91 5.48 -5.11
C LYS A 189 18.89 6.61 -5.15
N ARG A 190 17.89 6.51 -4.29
CA ARG A 190 16.84 7.51 -4.06
C ARG A 190 16.97 8.07 -2.65
N MET A 191 17.21 9.37 -2.50
CA MET A 191 17.09 10.07 -1.22
C MET A 191 15.63 10.42 -0.98
N GLN A 192 14.99 9.76 -0.02
CA GLN A 192 13.57 10.00 0.32
C GLN A 192 13.26 9.45 1.72
N PHE A 193 12.10 9.80 2.28
CA PHE A 193 11.58 9.11 3.46
C PHE A 193 11.29 7.63 3.13
N PRO A 194 11.69 6.68 3.99
CA PRO A 194 11.52 5.25 3.75
C PRO A 194 10.08 4.79 4.04
N ILE A 195 9.08 5.47 3.48
CA ILE A 195 7.66 5.25 3.77
C ILE A 195 6.82 5.29 2.48
N ARG A 196 5.63 4.73 2.54
CA ARG A 196 4.59 4.90 1.51
C ARG A 196 3.21 4.95 2.16
N LEU A 197 2.22 5.49 1.47
CA LEU A 197 0.81 5.40 1.87
C LEU A 197 0.35 3.94 1.99
N ALA A 198 -0.58 3.67 2.89
CA ALA A 198 -0.96 2.31 3.27
C ALA A 198 -2.48 2.08 3.45
N PHE A 199 -3.32 2.85 2.76
CA PHE A 199 -4.77 2.62 2.66
C PHE A 199 -5.11 1.43 1.74
N SER A 200 -4.24 1.18 0.77
CA SER A 200 -4.34 0.06 -0.16
C SER A 200 -3.07 -0.78 -0.14
N MET A 201 -3.24 -2.07 -0.40
CA MET A 201 -2.15 -3.01 -0.63
C MET A 201 -2.54 -4.07 -1.67
N THR A 202 -1.57 -4.87 -2.11
CA THR A 202 -1.87 -5.99 -2.99
C THR A 202 -2.44 -7.16 -2.22
N ILE A 203 -3.27 -7.98 -2.86
CA ILE A 203 -3.82 -9.20 -2.27
C ILE A 203 -2.71 -10.13 -1.76
N ASN A 204 -1.60 -10.24 -2.48
CA ASN A 204 -0.47 -11.07 -2.03
C ASN A 204 0.16 -10.53 -0.74
N LYS A 205 0.11 -9.22 -0.48
CA LYS A 205 0.61 -8.62 0.76
C LYS A 205 -0.40 -8.72 1.91
N SER A 206 -1.69 -8.86 1.64
CA SER A 206 -2.71 -9.05 2.68
C SER A 206 -2.76 -10.47 3.22
N GLN A 207 -2.07 -11.43 2.59
CA GLN A 207 -2.06 -12.81 3.05
C GLN A 207 -1.64 -12.93 4.51
N GLY A 208 -2.48 -13.55 5.33
CA GLY A 208 -2.25 -13.73 6.77
C GLY A 208 -2.54 -12.50 7.63
N GLN A 209 -3.06 -11.41 7.04
CA GLN A 209 -3.60 -10.27 7.77
C GLN A 209 -5.11 -10.44 7.96
N THR A 210 -5.67 -9.72 8.94
CA THR A 210 -7.11 -9.68 9.21
C THR A 210 -7.56 -8.23 9.22
N PHE A 211 -8.67 -7.97 8.56
CA PHE A 211 -9.30 -6.66 8.43
C PHE A 211 -10.78 -6.81 8.76
N GLU A 212 -11.38 -5.78 9.36
CA GLU A 212 -12.83 -5.77 9.64
C GLU A 212 -13.64 -5.43 8.38
N LYS A 213 -13.12 -4.53 7.53
CA LYS A 213 -13.76 -4.17 6.27
C LYS A 213 -12.71 -4.10 5.16
N ILE A 214 -13.02 -4.73 4.03
CA ILE A 214 -12.16 -4.67 2.85
C ILE A 214 -12.97 -4.28 1.61
N CYS A 215 -12.27 -3.70 0.64
CA CYS A 215 -12.78 -3.55 -0.72
C CYS A 215 -11.80 -4.26 -1.66
N LEU A 216 -12.28 -5.25 -2.43
CA LEU A 216 -11.50 -5.96 -3.43
C LEU A 216 -11.68 -5.28 -4.80
N VAL A 217 -10.59 -4.80 -5.38
CA VAL A 217 -10.59 -4.20 -6.72
C VAL A 217 -10.07 -5.22 -7.72
N LEU A 218 -10.98 -5.78 -8.51
CA LEU A 218 -10.74 -6.85 -9.49
C LEU A 218 -10.99 -6.40 -10.94
N ASN A 219 -10.68 -5.14 -11.26
CA ASN A 219 -10.83 -4.59 -12.61
C ASN A 219 -9.82 -5.19 -13.61
N GLU A 220 -8.81 -5.90 -13.11
CA GLU A 220 -7.78 -6.59 -13.87
C GLU A 220 -7.78 -8.08 -13.49
N PRO A 221 -7.43 -8.98 -14.42
CA PRO A 221 -7.36 -10.40 -14.14
C PRO A 221 -6.37 -10.71 -13.01
N VAL A 222 -6.78 -11.58 -12.09
CA VAL A 222 -5.86 -12.22 -11.15
C VAL A 222 -4.86 -13.07 -11.94
N PHE A 223 -3.59 -13.02 -11.57
CA PHE A 223 -2.50 -13.63 -12.36
C PHE A 223 -1.80 -14.78 -11.62
N SER A 224 -2.02 -14.91 -10.31
CA SER A 224 -1.43 -15.98 -9.51
C SER A 224 -2.48 -16.91 -8.91
N HIS A 225 -2.16 -18.20 -8.85
CA HIS A 225 -3.00 -19.18 -8.19
C HIS A 225 -3.22 -18.82 -6.72
N GLY A 226 -4.45 -18.99 -6.23
CA GLY A 226 -4.84 -18.68 -4.86
C GLY A 226 -4.98 -17.19 -4.57
N GLN A 227 -4.64 -16.29 -5.49
CA GLN A 227 -4.76 -14.85 -5.27
C GLN A 227 -6.20 -14.44 -4.97
N LEU A 228 -7.16 -14.88 -5.80
CA LEU A 228 -8.58 -14.59 -5.56
C LEU A 228 -9.06 -15.17 -4.22
N TYR A 229 -8.64 -16.40 -3.88
CA TYR A 229 -8.96 -17.03 -2.61
C TYR A 229 -8.44 -16.20 -1.42
N VAL A 230 -7.19 -15.76 -1.46
CA VAL A 230 -6.58 -14.92 -0.42
C VAL A 230 -7.30 -13.58 -0.26
N GLY A 231 -7.79 -13.00 -1.36
CA GLY A 231 -8.55 -11.75 -1.29
C GLY A 231 -9.90 -11.91 -0.59
N LEU A 232 -10.57 -13.04 -0.78
CA LEU A 232 -11.93 -13.31 -0.29
C LEU A 232 -11.97 -13.97 1.10
N SER A 233 -10.86 -14.53 1.57
CA SER A 233 -10.75 -15.29 2.83
C SER A 233 -10.39 -14.43 4.03
#